data_AF-A0A1I0RDP5-F1
#
_entry.id   AF-A0A1I0RDP5-F1
#
_cell.length_a   1.000
_cell.length_b   1.000
_cell.length_c   1.000
_cell.angle_alpha   90.00
_cell.angle_beta   90.00
_cell.angle_gamma   90.00
#
_symmetry.space_group_name_H-M   'P 1'
#
loop_
_entity.id
_entity.type
_entity.pdbx_description
1 polymer ?
#
loop_
_entity_poly.entity_id
_entity_poly.type
_entity_poly.pdbx_seq_one_letter_code
_entity_poly.pdbx_strand_id
1 'polypeptide(L)' 'MSDNERINRILGKIEEAWKAYPDFRLGQLIATVNQTNGVSDIEDVDFERNLDKWISLWKGVKQND' A
#
# COMPACT_ATOMS: atom_id res chain seq x y z
N MET A 1 -18.92 0.27 -14.48
CA MET A 1 -18.11 -0.58 -15.36
C MET A 1 -17.11 -1.30 -14.48
N SER A 2 -17.01 -2.63 -14.54
CA SER A 2 -16.09 -3.40 -13.69
C SER A 2 -14.66 -3.14 -14.15
N ASP A 3 -13.91 -2.30 -13.44
CA ASP A 3 -12.48 -2.13 -13.66
C ASP A 3 -11.75 -3.34 -13.05
N ASN A 4 -11.71 -4.43 -13.81
CA ASN A 4 -10.99 -5.64 -13.38
C ASN A 4 -9.47 -5.39 -13.31
N GLU A 5 -8.95 -4.40 -14.04
CA GLU A 5 -7.53 -4.05 -14.02
C GLU A 5 -7.13 -3.41 -12.68
N ARG A 6 -8.09 -2.77 -11.98
CA ARG A 6 -7.92 -2.26 -10.62
C ARG A 6 -7.32 -3.28 -9.66
N ILE A 7 -7.79 -4.52 -9.69
CA ILE A 7 -7.33 -5.57 -8.78
C ILE A 7 -5.83 -5.80 -8.98
N ASN A 8 -5.40 -5.99 -10.23
CA ASN A 8 -4.00 -6.22 -10.57
C ASN A 8 -3.12 -5.02 -10.20
N ARG A 9 -3.61 -3.80 -10.43
CA ARG A 9 -2.90 -2.55 -10.10
C ARG A 9 -2.68 -2.41 -8.59
N ILE A 10 -3.72 -2.64 -7.78
CA ILE A 10 -3.63 -2.59 -6.31
C ILE A 10 -2.71 -3.69 -5.79
N LEU A 11 -2.85 -4.92 -6.28
CA LEU A 11 -2.00 -6.03 -5.88
C LEU A 11 -0.51 -5.75 -6.17
N GLY A 12 -0.20 -5.18 -7.33
CA GLY A 12 1.17 -4.78 -7.67
C GLY A 12 1.74 -3.74 -6.70
N LYS A 13 0.94 -2.73 -6.32
CA LYS A 13 1.35 -1.73 -5.33
C LYS A 13 1.52 -2.32 -3.93
N ILE A 14 0.65 -3.24 -3.50
CA ILE A 14 0.79 -3.96 -2.24
C ILE A 14 2.09 -4.76 -2.23
N GLU A 15 2.37 -5.50 -3.30
CA GLU A 15 3.60 -6.29 -3.41
C GLU A 15 4.84 -5.40 -3.28
N GLU A 16 4.87 -4.26 -3.97
CA GLU A 16 5.98 -3.31 -3.90
C GLU A 16 6.12 -2.69 -2.50
N ALA A 17 5.02 -2.23 -1.90
CA ALA A 17 4.99 -1.67 -0.56
C ALA A 17 5.45 -2.68 0.50
N TRP A 18 5.10 -3.95 0.33
CA TRP A 18 5.46 -5.02 1.25
C TRP A 18 6.94 -5.41 1.12
N LYS A 19 7.46 -5.48 -0.12
CA LYS A 19 8.90 -5.67 -0.37
C LYS A 19 9.76 -4.55 0.21
N ALA A 20 9.22 -3.34 0.33
CA ALA A 20 9.92 -2.22 0.95
C ALA A 20 10.13 -2.43 2.46
N TYR A 21 9.19 -3.11 3.14
CA TYR A 21 9.27 -3.42 4.56
C TYR A 21 8.66 -4.80 4.88
N PRO A 22 9.43 -5.88 4.72
CA PRO A 22 8.91 -7.26 4.76
C PRO A 22 8.47 -7.73 6.14
N ASP A 23 8.80 -7.00 7.21
CA ASP A 23 8.48 -7.38 8.58
C ASP A 23 6.99 -7.23 8.94
N PHE A 24 6.25 -6.42 8.18
CA PHE A 24 4.80 -6.33 8.36
C PHE A 24 4.12 -7.63 7.90
N ARG A 25 3.09 -8.10 8.62
CA ARG A 25 2.09 -9.01 8.03
C ARG A 25 1.18 -8.23 7.10
N LEU A 26 0.59 -8.88 6.08
CA LEU A 26 -0.29 -8.20 5.09
C LEU A 26 -1.36 -7.31 5.73
N GLY A 27 -2.10 -7.82 6.72
CA GLY A 27 -3.13 -7.02 7.40
C GLY A 27 -2.57 -5.81 8.14
N GLN A 28 -1.37 -5.93 8.73
CA GLN A 28 -0.70 -4.82 9.40
C GLN A 28 -0.22 -3.78 8.39
N LEU A 29 0.30 -4.21 7.23
CA LEU A 29 0.66 -3.31 6.13
C LEU A 29 -0.55 -2.49 5.70
N ILE A 30 -1.68 -3.15 5.39
CA ILE A 30 -2.91 -2.48 4.93
C ILE A 30 -3.42 -1.48 5.98
N ALA A 31 -3.48 -1.89 7.25
CA ALA A 31 -3.90 -1.01 8.35
C ALA A 31 -2.96 0.19 8.53
N THR A 32 -1.65 -0.05 8.49
CA THR A 32 -0.62 0.98 8.69
C THR A 32 -0.63 2.00 7.55
N VAL A 33 -0.68 1.54 6.31
CA VAL A 33 -0.71 2.40 5.11
C VAL A 33 -1.92 3.34 5.13
N ASN A 34 -3.06 2.86 5.61
CA ASN A 34 -4.30 3.64 5.66
C ASN A 34 -4.53 4.35 7.00
N GLN A 35 -3.62 4.23 7.96
CA GLN A 35 -3.70 4.84 9.29
C GLN A 35 -5.03 4.55 10.01
N THR A 36 -5.55 3.32 9.83
CA THR A 36 -6.86 2.92 10.36
C THR A 36 -6.85 1.44 10.74
N ASN A 37 -7.69 1.11 11.73
CA ASN A 37 -7.94 -0.28 12.13
C ASN A 37 -9.12 -0.91 11.37
N GLY A 38 -9.87 -0.12 10.59
CA GLY A 38 -11.01 -0.55 9.79
C GLY A 38 -10.77 -0.29 8.31
N VAL A 39 -10.86 -1.33 7.47
CA VAL A 39 -10.56 -1.25 6.03
C VAL A 39 -11.80 -1.22 5.14
N SER A 40 -13.00 -1.31 5.73
CA SER A 40 -14.27 -1.40 5.00
C SER A 40 -14.62 -0.14 4.20
N ASP A 41 -14.18 1.02 4.68
CA ASP A 41 -14.65 2.32 4.19
C ASP A 41 -13.57 3.04 3.35
N ILE A 42 -12.50 2.32 3.01
CA ILE A 42 -11.39 2.89 2.24
C ILE A 42 -11.74 2.80 0.76
N GLU A 43 -11.80 3.95 0.09
CA GLU A 43 -11.92 4.00 -1.36
C GLU A 43 -10.62 3.53 -2.02
N ASP A 44 -10.74 2.78 -3.11
CA ASP A 44 -9.58 2.24 -3.84
C ASP A 44 -8.58 3.34 -4.24
N VAL A 45 -9.07 4.52 -4.66
CA VAL A 45 -8.24 5.67 -5.05
C VAL A 45 -7.39 6.18 -3.88
N ASP A 46 -7.97 6.22 -2.69
CA ASP A 46 -7.26 6.65 -1.48
C ASP A 46 -6.24 5.60 -1.06
N PHE A 47 -6.61 4.31 -1.16
CA PHE A 47 -5.71 3.22 -0.84
C PHE A 47 -4.48 3.21 -1.77
N GLU A 48 -4.70 3.36 -3.08
CA GLU A 48 -3.62 3.44 -4.06
C GLU A 48 -2.68 4.62 -3.77
N ARG A 49 -3.23 5.80 -3.49
CA ARG A 49 -2.46 6.98 -3.12
C ARG A 49 -1.64 6.77 -1.84
N ASN A 50 -2.21 6.08 -0.86
CA ASN A 50 -1.51 5.78 0.40
C ASN A 50 -0.36 4.77 0.20
N LEU A 51 -0.58 3.75 -0.64
CA LEU A 51 0.49 2.81 -1.04
C LEU A 51 1.64 3.55 -1.75
N ASP A 52 1.33 4.46 -2.67
CA ASP A 52 2.35 5.25 -3.37
C ASP A 52 3.18 6.10 -2.40
N LYS A 53 2.52 6.79 -1.45
CA LYS A 53 3.22 7.54 -0.39
C LYS A 53 4.14 6.65 0.43
N TRP A 54 3.66 5.47 0.83
CA TRP A 54 4.45 4.50 1.58
C TRP A 54 5.70 4.07 0.81
N ILE A 55 5.53 3.67 -0.46
CA ILE A 55 6.63 3.27 -1.34
C ILE A 55 7.66 4.41 -1.48
N SER A 56 7.20 5.65 -1.69
CA SER A 56 8.08 6.82 -1.80
C SER A 56 8.87 7.08 -0.52
N LEU A 57 8.23 7.00 0.66
CA LEU A 57 8.89 7.18 1.95
C LEU A 57 10.03 6.16 2.13
N TRP A 58 9.76 4.88 1.91
CA TRP A 58 10.76 3.83 2.11
C TRP A 58 11.86 3.79 1.06
N LYS A 59 11.56 4.17 -0.19
CA LYS A 59 12.60 4.39 -1.22
C LYS A 59 13.50 5.58 -0.89
N GLY A 60 12.96 6.61 -0.22
CA GLY A 60 13.74 7.75 0.25
C GLY A 60 14.63 7.41 1.45
N VAL A 61 14.15 6.56 2.37
CA VAL A 61 14.94 6.06 3.51
C VAL A 61 16.15 5.25 3.01
N LYS A 62 15.93 4.27 2.10
CA LYS A 62 17.02 3.42 1.57
C LYS A 62 18.12 4.15 0.78
N GLN A 63 17.91 5.40 0.38
CA GLN A 63 18.93 6.20 -0.31
C GLN A 63 19.81 7.02 0.66
N ASN A 64 19.43 7.10 1.93
CA ASN A 64 20.15 7.84 2.96
C ASN A 64 20.88 6.91 3.96
N ASP A 65 20.81 5.59 3.75
CA ASP A 65 21.58 4.55 4.44
C ASP A 65 22.79 4.11 3.58
#